data_AF-A0A7S1ERA4-F1
#
_entry.id   AF-A0A7S1ERA4-F1
#
_cell.length_a   1.000
_cell.length_b   1.000
_cell.length_c   1.000
_cell.angle_alpha   90.00
_cell.angle_beta   90.00
_cell.angle_gamma   90.00
#
_symmetry.space_group_name_H-M   'P 1'
#
loop_
_entity.id
_entity.type
_entity.pdbx_description
1 polymer ?
#
loop_
_entity_poly.entity_id
_entity_poly.type
_entity_poly.pdbx_seq_one_letter_code
_entity_poly.pdbx_strand_id
1 'polypeptide(L)'
;YDTTENSQQHMVGDVNVFLQQSDDHEGLMVGEIEVMIAEVESRRKGLAKEAVNIMMSFINNHFKMHAFIAKIIDDNHASIKLFRQLGFTQFRHLHVFNEIHFIYSINPSTQQSLQSYYSSLQIQSYTNSNVIEQRISIKPIKHELK
;
A
#
# COMPACT_ATOMS: atom_id res chain seq x y z
N TYR A 1 21.90 -0.75 36.74
CA TYR A 1 21.20 0.16 35.82
C TYR A 1 20.87 -0.63 34.59
N ASP A 2 19.59 -1.00 34.46
CA ASP A 2 19.05 -1.86 33.41
C ASP A 2 18.66 -0.97 32.23
N THR A 3 19.40 -1.04 31.13
CA THR A 3 19.13 -0.31 29.88
C THR A 3 18.13 -1.11 29.06
N THR A 4 16.87 -1.07 29.46
CA THR A 4 15.78 -1.42 28.54
C THR A 4 15.52 -0.20 27.67
N GLU A 5 16.07 -0.22 26.46
CA GLU A 5 15.72 0.71 25.39
C GLU A 5 14.23 0.60 25.11
N ASN A 6 13.46 1.45 25.78
CA ASN A 6 12.08 1.76 25.43
C ASN A 6 12.11 2.59 24.13
N SER A 7 12.47 1.95 23.02
CA SER A 7 12.29 2.55 21.70
C SER A 7 10.79 2.71 21.49
N GLN A 8 10.27 3.88 21.82
CA GLN A 8 8.87 4.23 21.59
C GLN A 8 8.61 4.04 20.09
N GLN A 9 7.90 2.96 19.75
CA GLN A 9 7.40 2.75 18.39
C GLN A 9 6.41 3.88 18.11
N HIS A 10 6.83 4.87 17.34
CA HIS A 10 5.99 6.00 16.96
C HIS A 10 5.51 5.83 15.51
N MET A 11 4.27 6.24 15.25
CA MET A 11 3.66 6.18 13.93
C MET A 11 4.18 7.34 13.07
N VAL A 12 4.81 7.01 11.95
CA VAL A 12 5.42 8.02 11.05
C VAL A 12 4.55 8.36 9.84
N GLY A 13 3.43 7.64 9.67
CA GLY A 13 2.53 7.71 8.53
C GLY A 13 1.56 6.53 8.48
N ASP A 14 0.76 6.50 7.43
CA ASP A 14 -0.33 5.56 7.23
C ASP A 14 -0.58 5.26 5.74
N VAL A 15 -1.32 4.18 5.50
CA VAL A 15 -1.79 3.76 4.18
C VAL A 15 -3.25 3.31 4.33
N ASN A 16 -4.11 3.77 3.43
CA ASN A 16 -5.54 3.50 3.43
C ASN A 16 -5.96 2.92 2.08
N VAL A 17 -7.04 2.13 2.09
CA VAL A 17 -7.64 1.59 0.87
C VAL A 17 -9.17 1.62 0.96
N PHE A 18 -9.81 2.16 -0.07
CA PHE A 18 -11.26 2.21 -0.20
C PHE A 18 -11.69 1.22 -1.29
N LEU A 19 -12.50 0.24 -0.92
CA LEU A 19 -12.95 -0.82 -1.83
C LEU A 19 -14.34 -0.52 -2.38
N GLN A 20 -14.49 -0.65 -3.68
CA GLN A 20 -15.76 -0.55 -4.38
C GLN A 20 -15.90 -1.69 -5.40
N GLN A 21 -17.14 -2.03 -5.77
CA GLN A 21 -17.35 -2.98 -6.87
C GLN A 21 -16.89 -2.35 -8.18
N SER A 22 -16.35 -3.18 -9.08
CA SER A 22 -15.97 -2.74 -10.41
C SER A 22 -17.20 -2.57 -11.28
N ASP A 23 -17.39 -1.37 -11.85
CA ASP A 23 -18.50 -1.08 -12.77
C ASP A 23 -18.46 -1.98 -14.03
N ASP A 24 -17.25 -2.28 -14.52
CA ASP A 24 -17.03 -3.03 -15.76
C ASP A 24 -16.83 -4.54 -15.56
N HIS A 25 -16.71 -5.02 -14.31
CA HIS A 25 -16.34 -6.40 -14.01
C HIS A 25 -17.11 -6.95 -12.81
N GLU A 26 -18.23 -7.60 -13.10
CA GLU A 26 -19.13 -8.17 -12.08
C GLU A 26 -18.39 -9.09 -11.09
N GLY A 27 -18.61 -8.85 -9.80
CA GLY A 27 -18.00 -9.63 -8.72
C GLY A 27 -16.52 -9.35 -8.45
N LEU A 28 -15.90 -8.41 -9.18
CA LEU A 28 -14.55 -7.91 -8.90
C LEU A 28 -14.59 -6.55 -8.20
N MET A 29 -13.52 -6.26 -7.44
CA MET A 29 -13.37 -5.04 -6.66
C MET A 29 -12.30 -4.12 -7.26
N VAL A 30 -12.47 -2.81 -7.11
CA VAL A 30 -11.43 -1.80 -7.34
C VAL A 30 -11.08 -1.15 -6.00
N GLY A 31 -9.78 -0.99 -5.73
CA GLY A 31 -9.28 -0.41 -4.49
C GLY A 31 -8.60 0.94 -4.73
N GLU A 32 -9.16 2.03 -4.22
CA GLU A 32 -8.48 3.33 -4.21
C GLU A 32 -7.50 3.40 -3.05
N ILE A 33 -6.21 3.53 -3.34
CA ILE A 33 -5.12 3.49 -2.35
C ILE A 33 -4.53 4.87 -2.11
N GLU A 34 -4.34 5.19 -0.84
CA GLU A 34 -3.75 6.43 -0.36
C GLU A 34 -2.61 6.13 0.62
N VAL A 35 -1.52 6.91 0.56
CA VAL A 35 -0.38 6.75 1.47
C VAL A 35 0.20 8.10 1.86
N MET A 36 0.51 8.27 3.14
CA MET A 36 1.16 9.46 3.67
C MET A 36 2.30 9.08 4.62
N ILE A 37 3.48 9.66 4.43
CA ILE A 37 4.55 9.66 5.42
C ILE A 37 4.59 11.06 6.04
N ALA A 38 3.88 11.22 7.15
CA ALA A 38 3.71 12.49 7.83
C ALA A 38 5.06 13.03 8.33
N GLU A 39 5.86 12.18 8.95
CA GLU A 39 7.14 12.56 9.55
C GLU A 39 8.21 12.80 8.48
N VAL A 40 8.70 14.04 8.37
CA VAL A 40 9.63 14.48 7.34
C VAL A 40 10.93 13.67 7.36
N GLU A 41 11.46 13.41 8.55
CA GLU A 41 12.71 12.67 8.75
C GLU A 41 12.62 11.20 8.32
N SER A 42 11.40 10.68 8.22
CA SER A 42 11.13 9.30 7.81
C SER A 42 10.84 9.17 6.30
N ARG A 43 10.73 10.28 5.57
CA ARG A 43 10.53 10.27 4.10
C ARG A 43 11.77 9.76 3.38
N ARG A 44 11.58 9.31 2.14
CA ARG A 44 12.64 8.85 1.22
C ARG A 44 13.46 7.64 1.71
N LYS A 45 13.03 6.96 2.77
CA LYS A 45 13.61 5.70 3.28
C LYS A 45 12.92 4.43 2.75
N GLY A 46 12.07 4.55 1.73
CA GLY A 46 11.32 3.42 1.16
C GLY A 46 10.02 3.04 1.87
N LEU A 47 9.71 3.67 3.02
CA LEU A 47 8.55 3.33 3.84
C LEU A 47 7.21 3.33 3.09
N ALA A 48 6.94 4.36 2.28
CA ALA A 48 5.70 4.45 1.50
C ALA A 48 5.59 3.32 0.46
N LYS A 49 6.72 2.94 -0.16
CA LYS A 49 6.76 1.86 -1.15
C LYS A 49 6.41 0.53 -0.51
N GLU A 50 7.02 0.24 0.65
CA GLU A 50 6.72 -0.97 1.40
C GLU A 50 5.27 -0.97 1.86
N ALA A 51 4.80 0.11 2.51
CA ALA A 51 3.42 0.23 3.01
C ALA A 51 2.37 -0.04 1.91
N VAL A 52 2.57 0.51 0.71
CA VAL A 52 1.67 0.28 -0.43
C VAL A 52 1.74 -1.17 -0.94
N ASN A 53 2.93 -1.75 -1.08
CA ASN A 53 3.07 -3.15 -1.49
C ASN A 53 2.38 -4.10 -0.50
N ILE A 54 2.56 -3.87 0.80
CA ILE A 54 1.92 -4.63 1.87
C ILE A 54 0.39 -4.54 1.75
N MET A 55 -0.14 -3.32 1.65
CA MET A 55 -1.58 -3.10 1.56
C MET A 55 -2.16 -3.77 0.31
N MET A 56 -1.54 -3.57 -0.86
CA MET A 56 -2.02 -4.19 -2.12
C MET A 56 -1.97 -5.72 -2.07
N SER A 57 -0.87 -6.30 -1.60
CA SER A 57 -0.74 -7.76 -1.48
C SER A 57 -1.74 -8.35 -0.49
N PHE A 58 -1.96 -7.68 0.64
CA PHE A 58 -2.95 -8.10 1.62
C PHE A 58 -4.35 -8.08 1.02
N ILE A 59 -4.79 -6.95 0.49
CA ILE A 59 -6.13 -6.80 -0.10
C ILE A 59 -6.35 -7.79 -1.25
N ASN A 60 -5.36 -7.96 -2.13
CA ASN A 60 -5.45 -8.90 -3.25
C ASN A 60 -5.56 -10.37 -2.82
N ASN A 61 -5.08 -10.72 -1.63
CA ASN A 61 -5.22 -12.07 -1.08
C ASN A 61 -6.61 -12.31 -0.45
N HIS A 62 -7.32 -11.25 -0.03
CA HIS A 62 -8.61 -11.36 0.67
C HIS A 62 -9.82 -11.02 -0.21
N PHE A 63 -9.62 -10.22 -1.26
CA PHE A 63 -10.67 -9.78 -2.17
C PHE A 63 -10.33 -10.13 -3.62
N LYS A 64 -11.35 -10.38 -4.43
CA LYS A 64 -11.19 -10.56 -5.88
C LYS A 64 -10.98 -9.20 -6.54
N MET A 65 -9.73 -8.77 -6.62
CA MET A 65 -9.38 -7.45 -7.16
C MET A 65 -9.31 -7.45 -8.68
N HIS A 66 -9.88 -6.42 -9.31
CA HIS A 66 -9.65 -6.07 -10.71
C HIS A 66 -8.46 -5.11 -10.85
N ALA A 67 -8.38 -4.10 -9.99
CA ALA A 67 -7.34 -3.08 -10.04
C ALA A 67 -7.19 -2.31 -8.72
N PHE A 68 -6.06 -1.62 -8.58
CA PHE A 68 -5.88 -0.53 -7.62
C PHE A 68 -5.79 0.82 -8.34
N ILE A 69 -6.34 1.86 -7.74
CA ILE A 69 -6.35 3.23 -8.26
C ILE A 69 -5.64 4.15 -7.28
N ALA A 70 -4.84 5.09 -7.79
CA ALA A 70 -4.32 6.20 -6.99
C ALA A 70 -4.65 7.51 -7.68
N LYS A 71 -5.27 8.45 -6.95
CA LYS A 71 -5.52 9.81 -7.40
C LYS A 71 -4.52 10.74 -6.72
N ILE A 72 -3.78 11.49 -7.52
CA ILE A 72 -2.64 12.26 -7.03
C ILE A 72 -2.71 13.67 -7.58
N ILE A 73 -2.56 14.68 -6.73
CA ILE A 73 -2.41 16.07 -7.19
C ILE A 73 -1.22 16.17 -8.16
N ASP A 74 -1.41 16.84 -9.28
CA ASP A 74 -0.50 16.81 -10.43
C ASP A 74 0.86 17.50 -10.19
N ASP A 75 0.95 18.33 -9.14
CA ASP A 75 2.19 18.93 -8.64
C ASP A 75 2.94 18.04 -7.60
N ASN A 76 2.33 16.95 -7.14
CA ASN A 76 2.93 16.03 -6.18
C ASN A 76 3.88 15.05 -6.89
N HIS A 77 5.00 15.58 -7.36
CA HIS A 77 6.03 14.83 -8.09
C HIS A 77 6.60 13.65 -7.29
N ALA A 78 6.61 13.72 -5.96
CA ALA A 78 7.08 12.65 -5.09
C ALA A 78 6.15 11.42 -5.18
N SER A 79 4.84 11.63 -5.01
CA SER A 79 3.84 10.55 -5.13
C SER A 79 3.73 10.05 -6.56
N ILE A 80 3.75 10.93 -7.56
CA ILE A 80 3.76 10.53 -8.99
C ILE A 80 4.93 9.59 -9.28
N LYS A 81 6.13 9.92 -8.79
CA LYS A 81 7.31 9.06 -8.95
C LYS A 81 7.14 7.73 -8.22
N LEU A 82 6.62 7.74 -7.00
CA LEU A 82 6.38 6.54 -6.19
C LEU A 82 5.45 5.56 -6.92
N PHE A 83 4.27 6.02 -7.37
CA PHE A 83 3.28 5.14 -7.99
C PHE A 83 3.76 4.60 -9.35
N ARG A 84 4.50 5.39 -10.14
CA ARG A 84 5.17 4.88 -11.34
C ARG A 84 6.20 3.78 -11.03
N GLN A 85 6.98 3.94 -9.97
CA GLN A 85 7.96 2.93 -9.53
C GLN A 85 7.30 1.64 -9.00
N LEU A 86 6.08 1.74 -8.49
CA LEU A 86 5.26 0.60 -8.06
C LEU A 86 4.57 -0.12 -9.24
N GLY A 87 4.76 0.34 -10.47
CA GLY A 87 4.17 -0.26 -11.66
C GLY A 87 2.77 0.25 -12.02
N PHE A 88 2.30 1.31 -11.35
CA PHE A 88 1.06 1.96 -11.79
C PHE A 88 1.30 2.73 -13.09
N THR A 89 0.27 2.73 -13.94
CA THR A 89 0.24 3.47 -15.20
C THR A 89 -0.78 4.59 -15.12
N GLN A 90 -0.46 5.76 -15.67
CA GLN A 90 -1.39 6.89 -15.73
C GLN A 90 -2.47 6.58 -16.77
N PHE A 91 -3.74 6.73 -16.40
CA PHE A 91 -4.87 6.52 -17.33
C PHE A 91 -5.76 7.77 -17.49
N ARG A 92 -5.63 8.78 -16.62
CA ARG A 92 -6.42 10.01 -16.70
C ARG A 92 -5.67 11.20 -16.08
N HIS A 93 -5.88 12.39 -16.63
CA HIS A 93 -5.47 13.67 -16.04
C HIS A 93 -6.68 14.61 -16.04
N LEU A 94 -7.15 14.96 -14.86
CA LEU A 94 -8.27 15.86 -14.61
C LEU A 94 -7.75 17.25 -14.24
N HIS A 95 -7.47 18.07 -15.26
CA HIS A 95 -6.95 19.42 -15.08
C HIS A 95 -7.85 20.32 -14.19
N VAL A 96 -9.18 20.13 -14.24
CA VAL A 96 -10.12 20.92 -13.44
C VAL A 96 -9.94 20.68 -11.93
N PHE A 97 -9.40 19.53 -11.56
CA PHE A 97 -9.12 19.14 -10.17
C PHE A 97 -7.62 19.09 -9.86
N ASN A 98 -6.76 19.44 -10.83
CA ASN A 98 -5.31 19.26 -10.76
C ASN A 98 -4.91 17.83 -10.32
N GLU A 99 -5.56 16.81 -10.88
CA GLU A 99 -5.33 15.41 -10.47
C GLU A 99 -4.87 14.54 -11.63
N ILE A 100 -3.88 13.69 -11.37
CA ILE A 100 -3.50 12.58 -12.24
C ILE A 100 -3.97 11.28 -11.59
N HIS A 101 -4.71 10.46 -12.34
CA HIS A 101 -5.16 9.15 -11.86
C HIS A 101 -4.32 8.04 -12.48
N PHE A 102 -3.90 7.13 -11.61
CA PHE A 102 -3.05 5.99 -11.88
C PHE A 102 -3.80 4.69 -11.62
N ILE A 103 -3.49 3.65 -12.40
CA ILE A 103 -4.07 2.31 -12.27
C ILE A 103 -2.98 1.24 -12.21
N TYR A 104 -3.16 0.27 -11.31
CA TYR A 104 -2.44 -0.99 -11.27
C TYR A 104 -3.42 -2.14 -11.53
N SER A 105 -3.39 -2.70 -12.74
CA SER A 105 -4.32 -3.76 -13.15
C SER A 105 -3.88 -5.14 -12.65
N ILE A 106 -4.84 -5.93 -12.19
CA ILE A 106 -4.62 -7.32 -11.82
C ILE A 106 -4.72 -8.20 -13.07
N ASN A 107 -3.58 -8.73 -13.48
CA ASN A 107 -3.40 -9.69 -14.56
C ASN A 107 -2.58 -10.88 -14.02
N PRO A 108 -2.38 -11.97 -14.79
CA PRO A 108 -1.68 -13.14 -14.27
C PRO A 108 -0.29 -12.84 -13.67
N SER A 109 0.47 -11.92 -14.26
CA SER A 109 1.81 -11.57 -13.78
C SER A 109 1.78 -10.72 -12.51
N THR A 110 0.88 -9.74 -12.43
CA THR A 110 0.75 -8.86 -11.25
C THR A 110 0.08 -9.61 -10.09
N GLN A 111 -0.87 -10.50 -10.38
CA GLN A 111 -1.45 -11.45 -9.42
C GLN A 111 -0.37 -12.33 -8.80
N GLN A 112 0.49 -12.94 -9.64
CA GLN A 112 1.58 -13.78 -9.15
C GLN A 112 2.55 -12.98 -8.28
N SER A 113 2.93 -11.77 -8.70
CA SER A 113 3.84 -10.90 -7.96
C SER A 113 3.29 -10.52 -6.58
N LEU A 114 2.02 -10.11 -6.51
CA LEU A 114 1.36 -9.76 -5.26
C LEU A 114 1.20 -10.98 -4.33
N GLN A 115 0.88 -12.15 -4.89
CA GLN A 115 0.78 -13.41 -4.13
C GLN A 115 2.14 -13.83 -3.57
N SER A 116 3.22 -13.74 -4.36
CA SER A 116 4.57 -14.04 -3.89
C SER A 116 5.01 -13.10 -2.77
N TYR A 117 4.71 -11.81 -2.89
CA TYR A 117 5.00 -10.85 -1.82
C TYR A 117 4.16 -11.14 -0.57
N TYR A 118 2.86 -11.40 -0.70
CA TYR A 118 1.99 -11.79 0.42
C TYR A 118 2.52 -13.03 1.16
N SER A 119 2.91 -14.08 0.43
CA SER A 119 3.48 -15.30 1.01
C SER A 119 4.82 -15.09 1.73
N SER A 120 5.52 -13.98 1.46
CA SER A 120 6.75 -13.61 2.16
C SER A 120 6.49 -12.85 3.48
N LEU A 121 5.26 -12.34 3.69
CA LEU A 121 4.89 -11.59 4.88
C LEU A 121 4.67 -12.53 6.07
N GLN A 122 5.11 -12.10 7.25
CA GLN A 122 4.73 -12.74 8.53
C GLN A 122 3.51 -11.99 9.07
N ILE A 123 2.33 -12.61 9.02
CA ILE A 123 1.09 -11.98 9.48
C ILE A 123 0.73 -12.57 10.84
N GLN A 124 0.52 -11.70 11.83
CA GLN A 124 0.09 -12.10 13.17
C GLN A 124 -1.31 -11.57 13.46
N SER A 125 -2.24 -12.47 13.78
CA SER A 125 -3.58 -12.09 14.21
C SER A 125 -3.61 -11.80 15.70
N TYR A 126 -4.37 -10.78 16.11
CA TYR A 126 -4.69 -10.51 17.50
C TYR A 126 -6.18 -10.24 17.61
N THR A 127 -6.82 -10.75 18.65
CA THR A 127 -8.22 -10.45 18.96
C THR A 127 -8.22 -9.64 20.24
N ASN A 128 -8.80 -8.43 20.22
CA ASN A 128 -9.04 -7.67 21.43
C ASN A 128 -10.52 -7.30 21.54
N SER A 129 -11.00 -7.33 22.77
CA SER A 129 -12.39 -7.30 23.21
C SER A 129 -13.27 -6.33 22.39
N ASN A 130 -14.17 -6.87 21.57
CA ASN A 130 -15.23 -6.20 20.80
C ASN A 130 -14.83 -5.35 19.57
N VAL A 131 -13.58 -5.39 19.12
CA VAL A 131 -13.17 -4.81 17.82
C VAL A 131 -12.38 -5.86 17.04
N ILE A 132 -12.76 -6.10 15.76
CA ILE A 132 -11.94 -6.92 14.86
C ILE A 132 -10.77 -6.06 14.38
N GLU A 133 -9.71 -5.96 15.18
CA GLU A 133 -8.44 -5.37 14.75
C GLU A 133 -7.52 -6.47 14.23
N GLN A 134 -6.87 -6.25 13.09
CA GLN A 134 -5.77 -7.10 12.62
C GLN A 134 -4.52 -6.23 12.52
N ARG A 135 -3.53 -6.49 13.38
CA ARG A 135 -2.24 -5.80 13.31
C ARG A 135 -1.23 -6.66 12.56
N ILE A 136 -0.93 -6.27 11.33
CA ILE A 136 0.10 -6.94 10.52
C ILE A 136 1.47 -6.40 10.98
N SER A 137 2.28 -7.23 11.63
CA SER A 137 3.65 -6.87 12.02
C SER A 137 4.63 -7.45 11.01
N ILE A 138 5.38 -6.60 10.34
CA ILE A 138 6.30 -7.04 9.29
C ILE A 138 7.69 -6.97 9.87
N LYS A 139 8.35 -8.12 9.98
CA LYS A 139 9.80 -8.10 10.17
C LYS A 139 10.40 -7.54 8.88
N PRO A 140 11.25 -6.51 8.94
CA PRO A 140 11.91 -6.01 7.75
C PRO A 140 12.58 -7.18 7.03
N ILE A 141 12.32 -7.30 5.73
CA ILE A 141 13.11 -8.16 4.87
C ILE A 141 14.54 -7.68 5.07
N LYS A 142 15.42 -8.53 5.60
CA LYS A 142 16.85 -8.23 5.65
C LYS A 142 17.25 -7.90 4.22
N HIS A 143 17.51 -6.63 3.94
CA HIS A 143 18.29 -6.27 2.77
C HIS A 143 19.66 -6.90 3.01
N GLU A 144 19.86 -8.11 2.49
CA GLU A 144 21.21 -8.56 2.15
C GLU A 144 21.68 -7.61 1.05
N LEU A 145 22.34 -6.54 1.48
CA LEU A 145 23.21 -5.75 0.65
C LEU A 145 24.28 -6.72 0.11
N LYS A 146 24.16 -7.09 -1.16
CA LYS A 146 25.28 -7.58 -1.96
C LYS A 146 25.81 -6.44 -2.80
#